data_AF-A0A1W1Y901-F1
#
_entry.id   AF-A0A1W1Y901-F1
#
_cell.length_a   1.000
_cell.length_b   1.000
_cell.length_c   1.000
_cell.angle_alpha   90.00
_cell.angle_beta   90.00
_cell.angle_gamma   90.00
#
_symmetry.space_group_name_H-M   'P 1'
#
loop_
_entity.id
_entity.type
_entity.pdbx_description
1 polymer ?
#
loop_
_entity_poly.entity_id
_entity_poly.type
_entity_poly.pdbx_seq_one_letter_code
_entity_poly.pdbx_strand_id
1 'polypeptide(L)'
;GTSANAVSISGDATLANDGTLTIANNAITTSKIIDDAVTAAKINANVAGAGLQQNSTTGALEVDPTAINAALALIATKEDIANKSDAVALGNSATLFPTQNAVKTYVDTQITTSNNLANGTIFIGNGSGTAQSQSIGGDATITNTGILTIANNAITTAKIADLNVTSAKLANDAVTSAKILDNTIVNADINSAAGIAGSKINPTFTANVSTTGTLAAGNTTITGTLAVTGQTTLNSGTAGATTLPTTTGTANQVLTTNGVGAATWASLPTSQNLSNTNLTQTASPRTYDINSGVFSFINGSIGVGTTSPTHSIHSTGSIRVQRGVVLNDGTIGEPALRFEDDLNTGVYSPYQDQITLMSDGIEAIRIGNNQNVGIGNFTPTGNTNPNSTLEVKGSVSTAILLTTANLTLTAAHHTIVITGNHNITLPSANTCTGRIYIIKKPTGSTASITSYINNVGTSSTIFNPGVLQLQSDGANWQQINN
;
A
#
# COMPACT_ATOMS: atom_id res chain seq x y z
N GLY A 1 -131.50 -148.63 63.56
CA GLY A 1 -130.08 -148.27 63.72
C GLY A 1 -129.23 -149.36 63.13
N THR A 2 -128.03 -149.12 62.61
CA THR A 2 -127.27 -147.87 62.39
C THR A 2 -126.04 -148.29 61.62
N SER A 3 -125.67 -147.62 60.53
CA SER A 3 -124.27 -147.47 60.07
C SER A 3 -124.19 -146.52 58.88
N ALA A 4 -123.52 -145.38 59.06
CA ALA A 4 -122.99 -144.55 57.98
C ALA A 4 -121.69 -145.21 57.48
N ASN A 5 -121.53 -145.38 56.17
CA ASN A 5 -120.27 -145.85 55.60
C ASN A 5 -119.32 -144.66 55.46
N ALA A 6 -118.24 -144.65 56.23
CA ALA A 6 -117.14 -143.71 56.04
C ALA A 6 -116.36 -144.10 54.78
N VAL A 7 -116.10 -143.13 53.89
CA VAL A 7 -115.20 -143.28 52.74
C VAL A 7 -113.96 -142.45 53.02
N SER A 8 -112.79 -143.07 52.98
CA SER A 8 -111.50 -142.37 53.17
C SER A 8 -111.21 -141.45 51.98
N ILE A 9 -110.75 -140.22 52.23
CA ILE A 9 -110.09 -139.41 51.20
C ILE A 9 -108.83 -140.17 50.74
N SER A 10 -108.66 -140.32 49.43
CA SER A 10 -107.48 -140.95 48.83
C SER A 10 -107.06 -140.18 47.57
N GLY A 11 -105.78 -140.31 47.20
CA GLY A 11 -105.14 -139.60 46.08
C GLY A 11 -104.09 -138.60 46.55
N ASP A 12 -104.09 -137.42 45.94
CA ASP A 12 -103.11 -136.35 46.13
C ASP A 12 -103.17 -135.65 47.50
N ALA A 13 -104.20 -135.98 48.29
CA ALA A 13 -104.36 -135.53 49.65
C ALA A 13 -104.69 -136.72 50.54
N THR A 14 -104.17 -136.70 51.77
CA THR A 14 -104.53 -137.65 52.83
C THR A 14 -105.00 -136.86 54.05
N LEU A 15 -106.09 -137.31 54.66
CA LEU A 15 -106.61 -136.72 55.90
C LEU A 15 -106.31 -137.68 57.05
N ALA A 16 -105.47 -137.25 57.98
CA ALA A 16 -105.17 -138.02 59.18
C ALA A 16 -106.35 -137.97 60.17
N ASN A 17 -106.40 -138.94 61.09
CA ASN A 17 -107.49 -139.05 62.07
C ASN A 17 -107.61 -137.85 63.02
N ASP A 18 -106.58 -137.00 63.11
CA ASP A 18 -106.58 -135.75 63.87
C ASP A 18 -107.14 -134.55 63.09
N GLY A 19 -107.58 -134.75 61.84
CA GLY A 19 -108.13 -133.72 60.97
C GLY A 19 -107.08 -132.98 60.13
N THR A 20 -105.81 -133.36 60.20
CA THR A 20 -104.75 -132.74 59.38
C THR A 20 -104.83 -133.23 57.93
N LEU A 21 -105.12 -132.32 57.01
CA LEU A 21 -105.05 -132.60 55.57
C LEU A 21 -103.62 -132.37 55.07
N THR A 22 -102.94 -133.43 54.65
CA THR A 22 -101.61 -133.35 54.03
C THR A 22 -101.74 -133.56 52.52
N ILE A 23 -101.30 -132.58 51.76
CA ILE A 23 -101.14 -132.69 50.30
C ILE A 23 -99.81 -133.39 50.02
N ALA A 24 -99.80 -134.40 49.15
CA ALA A 24 -98.58 -135.13 48.83
C ALA A 24 -97.55 -134.22 48.12
N ASN A 25 -96.26 -134.53 48.26
CA ASN A 25 -95.22 -133.81 47.50
C ASN A 25 -95.51 -133.90 45.99
N ASN A 26 -95.31 -132.77 45.29
CA ASN A 26 -95.58 -132.60 43.86
C ASN A 26 -97.06 -132.73 43.43
N ALA A 27 -97.99 -132.84 44.37
CA ALA A 27 -99.41 -132.92 44.04
C ALA A 27 -99.95 -131.62 43.44
N ILE A 28 -99.32 -130.46 43.66
CA ILE A 28 -99.69 -129.20 42.99
C ILE A 28 -98.80 -129.01 41.75
N THR A 29 -99.32 -129.40 40.59
CA THR A 29 -98.68 -129.20 39.28
C THR A 29 -99.08 -127.85 38.69
N THR A 30 -98.39 -127.40 37.64
CA THR A 30 -98.70 -126.14 36.95
C THR A 30 -100.15 -126.06 36.51
N SER A 31 -100.79 -127.14 36.05
CA SER A 31 -102.21 -127.10 35.65
C SER A 31 -103.19 -126.91 36.82
N LYS A 32 -102.76 -127.16 38.07
CA LYS A 32 -103.55 -126.93 39.29
C LYS A 32 -103.35 -125.51 39.84
N ILE A 33 -102.44 -124.73 39.26
CA ILE A 33 -102.24 -123.31 39.50
C ILE A 33 -102.71 -122.61 38.23
N ILE A 34 -103.90 -122.00 38.24
CA ILE A 34 -104.38 -121.25 37.07
C ILE A 34 -103.40 -120.13 36.71
N ASP A 35 -103.33 -119.76 35.44
CA ASP A 35 -102.50 -118.63 34.99
C ASP A 35 -102.77 -117.39 35.87
N ASP A 36 -101.70 -116.67 36.19
CA ASP A 36 -101.69 -115.51 37.11
C ASP A 36 -102.07 -115.79 38.57
N ALA A 37 -102.24 -117.06 38.99
CA ALA A 37 -102.50 -117.36 40.40
C ALA A 37 -101.32 -117.04 41.33
N VAL A 38 -100.09 -116.92 40.81
CA VAL A 38 -98.92 -116.42 41.57
C VAL A 38 -98.57 -115.03 41.05
N THR A 39 -98.98 -114.00 41.78
CA THR A 39 -98.76 -112.59 41.43
C THR A 39 -97.52 -112.02 42.14
N ALA A 40 -97.04 -110.84 41.72
CA ALA A 40 -95.92 -110.16 42.37
C ALA A 40 -96.14 -109.93 43.88
N ALA A 41 -97.39 -109.73 44.32
CA ALA A 41 -97.75 -109.61 45.74
C ALA A 41 -97.62 -110.94 46.52
N LYS A 42 -97.63 -112.08 45.83
CA LYS A 42 -97.48 -113.43 46.40
C LYS A 42 -96.02 -113.91 46.39
N ILE A 43 -95.09 -113.19 45.73
CA ILE A 43 -93.64 -113.48 45.72
C ILE A 43 -92.92 -112.52 46.67
N ASN A 44 -92.01 -113.03 47.51
CA ASN A 44 -91.28 -112.23 48.49
C ASN A 44 -90.37 -111.19 47.79
N ALA A 45 -90.40 -109.93 48.23
CA ALA A 45 -89.61 -108.82 47.69
C ALA A 45 -88.09 -109.09 47.60
N ASN A 46 -87.55 -109.93 48.48
CA ASN A 46 -86.13 -110.34 48.45
C ASN A 46 -85.76 -111.14 47.20
N VAL A 47 -86.74 -111.74 46.53
CA VAL A 47 -86.53 -112.52 45.29
C VAL A 47 -86.50 -111.61 44.06
N ALA A 48 -87.09 -110.40 44.09
CA ALA A 48 -87.21 -109.52 42.91
C ALA A 48 -86.10 -108.46 42.77
N GLY A 49 -85.53 -107.91 43.85
CA GLY A 49 -84.48 -106.88 43.80
C GLY A 49 -84.90 -105.50 43.24
N ALA A 50 -84.00 -104.52 43.21
CA ALA A 50 -84.27 -103.12 42.85
C ALA A 50 -84.00 -102.74 41.37
N GLY A 51 -83.43 -103.66 40.57
CA GLY A 51 -83.10 -103.43 39.16
C GLY A 51 -84.12 -104.01 38.17
N LEU A 52 -85.19 -104.63 38.68
CA LEU A 52 -86.27 -105.22 37.88
C LEU A 52 -87.61 -104.65 38.34
N GLN A 53 -88.45 -104.26 37.39
CA GLN A 53 -89.82 -103.79 37.56
C GLN A 53 -90.78 -104.68 36.78
N GLN A 54 -91.98 -104.92 37.31
CA GLN A 54 -92.97 -105.74 36.61
C GLN A 54 -93.57 -104.95 35.43
N ASN A 55 -93.55 -105.53 34.24
CA ASN A 55 -94.27 -105.02 33.09
C ASN A 55 -95.77 -105.11 33.38
N SER A 56 -96.42 -103.96 33.48
CA SER A 56 -97.82 -103.83 33.89
C SER A 56 -98.82 -104.49 32.92
N THR A 57 -98.39 -104.87 31.73
CA THR A 57 -99.26 -105.44 30.69
C THR A 57 -99.10 -106.96 30.58
N THR A 58 -97.89 -107.47 30.74
CA THR A 58 -97.60 -108.91 30.57
C THR A 58 -97.36 -109.64 31.89
N GLY A 59 -97.25 -108.92 33.00
CA GLY A 59 -96.95 -109.48 34.30
C GLY A 59 -95.51 -110.01 34.46
N ALA A 60 -94.69 -109.97 33.41
CA ALA A 60 -93.28 -110.38 33.45
C ALA A 60 -92.40 -109.35 34.18
N LEU A 61 -91.28 -109.76 34.76
CA LEU A 61 -90.28 -108.86 35.35
C LEU A 61 -89.28 -108.38 34.28
N GLU A 62 -89.12 -107.06 34.11
CA GLU A 62 -88.23 -106.39 33.13
C GLU A 62 -87.26 -105.42 33.82
N VAL A 63 -86.18 -105.01 33.15
CA VAL A 63 -85.16 -104.09 33.72
C VAL A 63 -85.68 -102.63 33.75
N ASP A 64 -85.39 -101.88 34.83
CA ASP A 64 -85.79 -100.46 34.98
C ASP A 64 -84.86 -99.48 34.21
N PRO A 65 -85.32 -98.81 33.13
CA PRO A 65 -84.51 -97.88 32.34
C PRO A 65 -84.18 -96.57 33.07
N THR A 66 -84.94 -96.21 34.10
CA THR A 66 -84.80 -94.94 34.80
C THR A 66 -83.52 -94.87 35.63
N ALA A 67 -83.12 -96.00 36.22
CA ALA A 67 -81.86 -96.13 36.96
C ALA A 67 -80.61 -96.02 36.06
N ILE A 68 -80.73 -96.33 34.76
CA ILE A 68 -79.62 -96.27 33.79
C ILE A 68 -79.36 -94.83 33.32
N ASN A 69 -80.38 -93.98 33.25
CA ASN A 69 -80.26 -92.61 32.73
C ASN A 69 -79.50 -91.64 33.66
N ALA A 70 -79.45 -91.88 34.97
CA ALA A 70 -78.73 -91.01 35.91
C ALA A 70 -77.19 -91.06 35.72
N ALA A 71 -76.65 -92.20 35.29
CA ALA A 71 -75.21 -92.35 35.04
C ALA A 71 -74.74 -91.64 33.76
N LEU A 72 -75.61 -91.52 32.76
CA LEU A 72 -75.30 -90.83 31.49
C LEU A 72 -75.09 -89.31 31.68
N ALA A 73 -75.84 -88.69 32.60
CA ALA A 73 -75.77 -87.25 32.84
C ALA A 73 -74.41 -86.80 33.42
N LEU A 74 -73.71 -87.67 34.16
CA LEU A 74 -72.41 -87.35 34.74
C LEU A 74 -71.28 -87.36 33.68
N ILE A 75 -71.37 -88.26 32.70
CA ILE A 75 -70.35 -88.42 31.64
C ILE A 75 -70.41 -87.25 30.64
N ALA A 76 -71.59 -86.68 30.40
CA ALA A 76 -71.80 -85.53 29.51
C ALA A 76 -71.09 -84.22 29.94
N THR A 77 -70.55 -84.18 31.16
CA THR A 77 -69.83 -83.00 31.70
C THR A 77 -68.31 -83.05 31.49
N LYS A 78 -67.77 -84.11 30.90
CA LYS A 78 -66.34 -84.23 30.56
C LYS A 78 -66.09 -83.99 29.06
N GLU A 79 -64.85 -83.60 28.74
CA GLU A 79 -64.37 -83.10 27.44
C GLU A 79 -64.89 -83.90 26.22
N ASP A 80 -65.92 -83.35 25.57
CA ASP A 80 -66.49 -83.89 24.33
C ASP A 80 -65.64 -83.47 23.13
N ILE A 81 -65.22 -84.46 22.33
CA ILE A 81 -64.43 -84.27 21.11
C ILE A 81 -65.21 -83.46 20.08
N ALA A 82 -66.55 -83.55 20.06
CA ALA A 82 -67.39 -82.82 19.11
C ALA A 82 -67.38 -81.30 19.32
N ASN A 83 -67.03 -80.85 20.52
CA ASN A 83 -67.00 -79.43 20.82
C ASN A 83 -65.64 -78.80 20.42
N LYS A 84 -64.57 -79.57 20.15
CA LYS A 84 -63.22 -79.02 19.92
C LYS A 84 -63.22 -78.00 18.77
N SER A 85 -62.86 -76.76 19.07
CA SER A 85 -62.70 -75.72 18.05
C SER A 85 -61.43 -75.95 17.22
N ASP A 86 -61.53 -75.70 15.92
CA ASP A 86 -60.46 -75.65 14.93
C ASP A 86 -59.85 -74.25 14.76
N ALA A 87 -60.32 -73.25 15.54
CA ALA A 87 -59.86 -71.89 15.48
C ALA A 87 -58.41 -71.75 16.00
N VAL A 88 -57.54 -71.19 15.16
CA VAL A 88 -56.12 -70.92 15.49
C VAL A 88 -55.93 -69.78 16.52
N ALA A 89 -56.97 -68.97 16.76
CA ALA A 89 -57.02 -68.02 17.86
C ALA A 89 -57.77 -68.66 19.04
N LEU A 90 -57.12 -68.77 20.20
CA LEU A 90 -57.73 -69.34 21.41
C LEU A 90 -59.07 -68.65 21.70
N GLY A 91 -60.15 -69.41 21.81
CA GLY A 91 -61.49 -68.91 22.10
C GLY A 91 -61.63 -68.37 23.53
N ASN A 92 -62.61 -67.50 23.77
CA ASN A 92 -62.88 -66.88 25.08
C ASN A 92 -64.14 -67.45 25.77
N SER A 93 -64.61 -68.63 25.36
CA SER A 93 -65.87 -69.19 25.86
C SER A 93 -65.72 -69.68 27.30
N ALA A 94 -66.67 -69.30 28.15
CA ALA A 94 -66.78 -69.76 29.53
C ALA A 94 -67.62 -71.05 29.66
N THR A 95 -68.27 -71.48 28.58
CA THR A 95 -69.17 -72.65 28.55
C THR A 95 -68.59 -73.80 27.73
N LEU A 96 -67.90 -73.50 26.64
CA LEU A 96 -67.19 -74.45 25.78
C LEU A 96 -65.69 -74.23 25.99
N PHE A 97 -64.95 -75.26 26.43
CA PHE A 97 -63.50 -75.18 26.74
C PHE A 97 -63.07 -74.10 27.75
N PRO A 98 -63.65 -74.07 28.97
CA PRO A 98 -63.28 -73.09 29.99
C PRO A 98 -61.77 -73.04 30.30
N THR A 99 -61.06 -74.15 30.11
CA THR A 99 -59.60 -74.27 30.30
C THR A 99 -58.79 -73.46 29.27
N GLN A 100 -59.25 -73.36 28.01
CA GLN A 100 -58.59 -72.55 26.99
C GLN A 100 -58.73 -71.05 27.28
N ASN A 101 -59.93 -70.62 27.68
CA ASN A 101 -60.18 -69.23 28.08
C ASN A 101 -59.33 -68.84 29.32
N ALA A 102 -59.18 -69.75 30.29
CA ALA A 102 -58.33 -69.54 31.46
C ALA A 102 -56.85 -69.34 31.09
N VAL A 103 -56.31 -70.19 30.21
CA VAL A 103 -54.91 -70.07 29.72
C VAL A 103 -54.73 -68.79 28.91
N LYS A 104 -55.64 -68.47 27.99
CA LYS A 104 -55.58 -67.23 27.20
C LYS A 104 -55.62 -65.99 28.08
N THR A 105 -56.55 -65.95 29.04
CA THR A 105 -56.68 -64.83 29.97
C THR A 105 -55.42 -64.66 30.80
N TYR A 106 -54.86 -65.76 31.32
CA TYR A 106 -53.59 -65.72 32.05
C TYR A 106 -52.45 -65.19 31.18
N VAL A 107 -52.25 -65.75 29.99
CA VAL A 107 -51.18 -65.36 29.07
C VAL A 107 -51.33 -63.90 28.61
N ASP A 108 -52.51 -63.48 28.17
CA ASP A 108 -52.76 -62.11 27.72
C ASP A 108 -52.60 -61.12 28.87
N THR A 109 -53.08 -61.46 30.08
CA THR A 109 -52.89 -60.62 31.26
C THR A 109 -51.41 -60.48 31.57
N GLN A 110 -50.64 -61.57 31.52
CA GLN A 110 -49.20 -61.56 31.83
C GLN A 110 -48.38 -60.83 30.75
N ILE A 111 -48.72 -60.99 29.47
CA ILE A 111 -48.06 -60.29 28.35
C ILE A 111 -48.40 -58.79 28.36
N THR A 112 -49.66 -58.43 28.55
CA THR A 112 -50.10 -57.02 28.53
C THR A 112 -49.52 -56.24 29.70
N THR A 113 -49.51 -56.84 30.91
CA THR A 113 -48.88 -56.21 32.09
C THR A 113 -47.37 -56.13 31.96
N SER A 114 -46.72 -57.11 31.31
CA SER A 114 -45.26 -57.13 31.14
C SER A 114 -44.74 -56.25 30.00
N ASN A 115 -45.57 -55.86 29.03
CA ASN A 115 -45.14 -55.11 27.84
C ASN A 115 -45.60 -53.64 27.79
N ASN A 116 -46.28 -53.15 28.82
CA ASN A 116 -46.77 -51.77 28.85
C ASN A 116 -45.76 -50.85 29.56
N LEU A 117 -45.09 -49.97 28.81
CA LEU A 117 -44.18 -48.95 29.34
C LEU A 117 -44.90 -47.59 29.37
N ALA A 118 -44.79 -46.88 30.50
CA ALA A 118 -45.20 -45.48 30.56
C ALA A 118 -44.25 -44.60 29.73
N ASN A 119 -44.70 -43.42 29.30
CA ASN A 119 -43.87 -42.50 28.53
C ASN A 119 -42.56 -42.17 29.26
N GLY A 120 -41.43 -42.25 28.56
CA GLY A 120 -40.10 -42.01 29.12
C GLY A 120 -39.59 -43.06 30.09
N THR A 121 -40.18 -44.25 30.07
CA THR A 121 -39.68 -45.42 30.80
C THR A 121 -39.13 -46.48 29.86
N ILE A 122 -38.17 -47.25 30.36
CA ILE A 122 -37.61 -48.43 29.71
C ILE A 122 -37.66 -49.61 30.67
N PHE A 123 -37.56 -50.83 30.15
CA PHE A 123 -37.28 -51.99 31.00
C PHE A 123 -35.80 -52.02 31.34
N ILE A 124 -35.49 -51.97 32.64
CA ILE A 124 -34.15 -52.21 33.17
C ILE A 124 -34.19 -53.39 34.15
N GLY A 125 -33.06 -54.06 34.34
CA GLY A 125 -32.94 -55.06 35.40
C GLY A 125 -32.97 -54.40 36.78
N ASN A 126 -33.81 -54.89 37.68
CA ASN A 126 -33.68 -54.56 39.11
C ASN A 126 -32.45 -55.25 39.73
N GLY A 127 -32.19 -55.03 41.02
CA GLY A 127 -31.05 -55.63 41.73
C GLY A 127 -31.03 -57.17 41.75
N SER A 128 -32.13 -57.82 41.35
CA SER A 128 -32.27 -59.28 41.22
C SER A 128 -32.29 -59.74 39.75
N GLY A 129 -32.00 -58.87 38.79
CA GLY A 129 -31.97 -59.19 37.35
C GLY A 129 -33.35 -59.37 36.70
N THR A 130 -34.45 -58.95 37.36
CA THR A 130 -35.79 -59.00 36.79
C THR A 130 -36.10 -57.69 36.06
N ALA A 131 -36.74 -57.75 34.88
CA ALA A 131 -37.13 -56.56 34.14
C ALA A 131 -38.18 -55.73 34.92
N GLN A 132 -37.91 -54.44 35.07
CA GLN A 132 -38.78 -53.47 35.72
C GLN A 132 -38.86 -52.21 34.85
N SER A 133 -40.06 -51.67 34.68
CA SER A 133 -40.25 -50.36 34.05
C SER A 133 -39.71 -49.26 34.96
N GLN A 134 -38.75 -48.50 34.46
CA GLN A 134 -38.15 -47.37 35.17
C GLN A 134 -37.97 -46.19 34.23
N SER A 135 -38.18 -44.98 34.73
CA SER A 135 -37.83 -43.76 33.99
C SER A 135 -36.31 -43.60 33.89
N ILE A 136 -35.81 -43.17 32.74
CA ILE A 136 -34.44 -42.66 32.63
C ILE A 136 -34.46 -41.24 33.19
N GLY A 137 -33.78 -41.03 34.33
CA GLY A 137 -33.69 -39.75 35.02
C GLY A 137 -32.26 -39.21 35.10
N GLY A 138 -32.13 -37.96 35.57
CA GLY A 138 -30.86 -37.27 35.71
C GLY A 138 -30.50 -36.47 34.46
N ASP A 139 -29.31 -36.73 33.93
CA ASP A 139 -28.70 -35.99 32.80
C ASP A 139 -29.28 -36.34 31.43
N ALA A 140 -30.10 -37.39 31.35
CA ALA A 140 -30.69 -37.87 30.11
C ALA A 140 -32.18 -38.16 30.30
N THR A 141 -32.97 -37.87 29.27
CA THR A 141 -34.39 -38.23 29.17
C THR A 141 -34.65 -38.97 27.86
N ILE A 142 -35.60 -39.90 27.85
CA ILE A 142 -36.04 -40.61 26.64
C ILE A 142 -37.53 -40.35 26.40
N THR A 143 -37.94 -40.21 25.15
CA THR A 143 -39.35 -40.10 24.76
C THR A 143 -39.92 -41.44 24.29
N ASN A 144 -41.24 -41.58 24.21
CA ASN A 144 -41.92 -42.73 23.61
C ASN A 144 -41.58 -42.95 22.11
N THR A 145 -40.98 -41.97 21.44
CA THR A 145 -40.45 -42.10 20.07
C THR A 145 -38.99 -42.59 20.01
N GLY A 146 -38.38 -42.86 21.17
CA GLY A 146 -37.01 -43.36 21.27
C GLY A 146 -35.92 -42.28 21.16
N ILE A 147 -36.28 -41.00 21.23
CA ILE A 147 -35.31 -39.90 21.21
C ILE A 147 -34.68 -39.77 22.60
N LEU A 148 -33.36 -39.97 22.68
CA LEU A 148 -32.56 -39.67 23.86
C LEU A 148 -32.10 -38.21 23.82
N THR A 149 -32.45 -37.43 24.83
CA THR A 149 -32.00 -36.05 24.99
C THR A 149 -31.08 -35.94 26.19
N ILE A 150 -29.93 -35.30 26.02
CA ILE A 150 -29.03 -34.96 27.12
C ILE A 150 -29.36 -33.54 27.59
N ALA A 151 -29.47 -33.35 28.90
CA ALA A 151 -29.78 -32.05 29.49
C ALA A 151 -28.66 -31.03 29.22
N ASN A 152 -29.02 -29.74 29.19
CA ASN A 152 -28.04 -28.66 29.10
C ASN A 152 -27.04 -28.76 30.26
N ASN A 153 -25.76 -28.53 29.97
CA ASN A 153 -24.64 -28.62 30.92
C ASN A 153 -24.41 -30.01 31.55
N ALA A 154 -25.13 -31.05 31.13
CA ALA A 154 -24.91 -32.40 31.63
C ALA A 154 -23.51 -32.93 31.27
N ILE A 155 -22.92 -32.50 30.16
CA ILE A 155 -21.56 -32.85 29.77
C ILE A 155 -20.60 -31.83 30.38
N THR A 156 -20.01 -32.19 31.52
CA THR A 156 -18.98 -31.40 32.20
C THR A 156 -17.59 -31.68 31.62
N THR A 157 -16.61 -30.83 31.94
CA THR A 157 -15.21 -31.05 31.52
C THR A 157 -14.67 -32.42 31.95
N ALA A 158 -14.99 -32.90 33.16
CA ALA A 158 -14.57 -34.22 33.62
C ALA A 158 -15.14 -35.40 32.80
N LYS A 159 -16.26 -35.20 32.09
CA LYS A 159 -16.86 -36.19 31.16
C LYS A 159 -16.21 -36.13 29.77
N ILE A 160 -15.34 -35.15 29.51
CA ILE A 160 -14.57 -34.99 28.27
C ILE A 160 -13.09 -35.20 28.61
N ALA A 161 -12.52 -36.35 28.26
CA ALA A 161 -11.09 -36.56 28.48
C ALA A 161 -10.26 -35.57 27.66
N ASP A 162 -9.05 -35.26 28.15
CA ASP A 162 -8.12 -34.37 27.46
C ASP A 162 -7.87 -34.83 26.02
N LEU A 163 -7.76 -33.86 25.10
CA LEU A 163 -7.58 -34.08 23.66
C LEU A 163 -8.75 -34.75 22.91
N ASN A 164 -9.85 -35.10 23.59
CA ASN A 164 -11.00 -35.71 22.89
C ASN A 164 -11.75 -34.72 21.99
N VAL A 165 -11.63 -33.40 22.20
CA VAL A 165 -12.16 -32.38 21.29
C VAL A 165 -11.10 -32.08 20.24
N THR A 166 -11.21 -32.77 19.09
CA THR A 166 -10.30 -32.58 17.95
C THR A 166 -10.82 -31.48 17.02
N SER A 167 -9.97 -30.99 16.12
CA SER A 167 -10.36 -29.96 15.15
C SER A 167 -11.57 -30.36 14.31
N ALA A 168 -11.73 -31.64 13.95
CA ALA A 168 -12.90 -32.11 13.19
C ALA A 168 -14.21 -32.07 13.99
N LYS A 169 -14.14 -32.02 15.33
CA LYS A 169 -15.31 -31.91 16.22
C LYS A 169 -15.69 -30.44 16.48
N LEU A 170 -14.81 -29.49 16.15
CA LEU A 170 -15.11 -28.07 16.15
C LEU A 170 -15.42 -27.65 14.72
N ALA A 171 -16.67 -27.27 14.45
CA ALA A 171 -17.00 -26.67 13.15
C ALA A 171 -16.17 -25.40 12.90
N ASN A 172 -16.05 -25.00 11.63
CA ASN A 172 -15.50 -23.70 11.30
C ASN A 172 -16.27 -22.60 12.06
N ASP A 173 -15.54 -21.62 12.59
CA ASP A 173 -16.09 -20.50 13.39
C ASP A 173 -16.79 -20.92 14.70
N ALA A 174 -16.63 -22.17 15.16
CA ALA A 174 -17.23 -22.65 16.40
C ALA A 174 -16.71 -21.91 17.65
N VAL A 175 -15.47 -21.44 17.64
CA VAL A 175 -14.87 -20.67 18.74
C VAL A 175 -14.75 -19.21 18.31
N THR A 176 -15.72 -18.39 18.72
CA THR A 176 -15.75 -16.95 18.47
C THR A 176 -15.11 -16.20 19.65
N SER A 177 -14.78 -14.90 19.46
CA SER A 177 -14.17 -14.09 20.53
C SER A 177 -15.00 -14.07 21.82
N ALA A 178 -16.34 -14.09 21.72
CA ALA A 178 -17.22 -14.13 22.89
C ALA A 178 -17.13 -15.44 23.70
N LYS A 179 -16.60 -16.52 23.10
CA LYS A 179 -16.37 -17.81 23.76
C LYS A 179 -14.96 -17.93 24.35
N ILE A 180 -14.09 -16.95 24.07
CA ILE A 180 -12.76 -16.84 24.65
C ILE A 180 -12.88 -15.82 25.78
N LEU A 181 -12.51 -16.22 26.99
CA LEU A 181 -12.47 -15.28 28.10
C LEU A 181 -11.36 -14.26 27.87
N ASP A 182 -11.63 -12.98 28.13
CA ASP A 182 -10.63 -11.94 27.99
C ASP A 182 -9.39 -12.25 28.84
N ASN A 183 -8.22 -11.91 28.30
CA ASN A 183 -6.91 -12.11 28.94
C ASN A 183 -6.48 -13.57 29.17
N THR A 184 -7.22 -14.58 28.71
CA THR A 184 -6.79 -15.98 28.90
C THR A 184 -5.81 -16.48 27.86
N ILE A 185 -5.72 -15.83 26.69
CA ILE A 185 -4.73 -16.19 25.66
C ILE A 185 -3.37 -15.62 26.06
N VAL A 186 -2.48 -16.50 26.53
CA VAL A 186 -1.09 -16.20 26.87
C VAL A 186 -0.14 -16.61 25.75
N ASN A 187 1.13 -16.19 25.84
CA ASN A 187 2.15 -16.55 24.84
C ASN A 187 2.29 -18.07 24.64
N ALA A 188 2.07 -18.87 25.69
CA ALA A 188 2.14 -20.33 25.59
C ALA A 188 1.01 -20.94 24.75
N ASP A 189 -0.13 -20.26 24.60
CA ASP A 189 -1.25 -20.72 23.79
C ASP A 189 -1.02 -20.50 22.29
N ILE A 190 -0.09 -19.61 21.95
CA ILE A 190 0.21 -19.23 20.56
C ILE A 190 1.51 -19.91 20.13
N ASN A 191 1.42 -20.77 19.11
CA ASN A 191 2.60 -21.38 18.51
C ASN A 191 3.58 -20.30 18.02
N SER A 192 4.88 -20.49 18.25
CA SER A 192 5.93 -19.57 17.79
C SER A 192 5.95 -19.32 16.29
N ALA A 193 5.43 -20.25 15.49
CA ALA A 193 5.28 -20.14 14.03
C ALA A 193 3.90 -19.60 13.59
N ALA A 194 3.02 -19.19 14.52
CA ALA A 194 1.69 -18.70 14.19
C ALA A 194 1.76 -17.37 13.40
N GLY A 195 1.19 -17.37 12.19
CA GLY A 195 1.04 -16.18 11.36
C GLY A 195 -0.11 -15.28 11.83
N ILE A 196 0.04 -14.64 12.99
CA ILE A 196 -0.94 -13.69 13.50
C ILE A 196 -0.73 -12.35 12.81
N ALA A 197 -1.61 -12.03 11.84
CA ALA A 197 -1.59 -10.72 11.22
C ALA A 197 -1.87 -9.64 12.28
N GLY A 198 -1.05 -8.59 12.33
CA GLY A 198 -1.21 -7.50 13.30
C GLY A 198 -2.58 -6.81 13.25
N SER A 199 -3.25 -6.82 12.08
CA SER A 199 -4.64 -6.34 11.93
C SER A 199 -5.67 -7.17 12.71
N LYS A 200 -5.32 -8.39 13.12
CA LYS A 200 -6.16 -9.26 13.96
C LYS A 200 -5.96 -9.02 15.45
N ILE A 201 -4.95 -8.23 15.84
CA ILE A 201 -4.69 -7.83 17.22
C ILE A 201 -5.19 -6.39 17.39
N ASN A 202 -6.38 -6.26 17.97
CA ASN A 202 -6.90 -4.98 18.46
C ASN A 202 -6.69 -4.98 19.98
N PRO A 203 -5.75 -4.19 20.48
CA PRO A 203 -6.07 -2.78 20.73
C PRO A 203 -5.20 -1.84 19.88
N THR A 204 -5.57 -0.56 19.85
CA THR A 204 -4.59 0.52 19.72
C THR A 204 -3.47 0.20 20.71
N PHE A 205 -2.24 -0.08 20.25
CA PHE A 205 -1.13 -0.37 21.16
C PHE A 205 -0.95 0.83 22.10
N THR A 206 -1.43 0.72 23.35
CA THR A 206 -1.30 1.77 24.37
C THR A 206 0.09 1.78 25.01
N ALA A 207 0.89 0.76 24.72
CA ALA A 207 2.29 0.63 25.07
C ALA A 207 3.16 0.49 23.80
N ASN A 208 4.48 0.65 23.96
CA ASN A 208 5.43 0.53 22.86
C ASN A 208 5.33 -0.86 22.18
N VAL A 209 5.21 -0.85 20.85
CA VAL A 209 5.33 -2.06 20.04
C VAL A 209 6.80 -2.44 19.94
N SER A 210 7.19 -3.56 20.53
CA SER A 210 8.52 -4.15 20.36
C SER A 210 8.41 -5.31 19.39
N THR A 211 8.95 -5.16 18.17
CA THR A 211 9.07 -6.27 17.21
C THR A 211 10.51 -6.78 17.20
N THR A 212 10.69 -8.09 17.08
CA THR A 212 12.01 -8.70 16.84
C THR A 212 12.37 -8.75 15.35
N GLY A 213 11.43 -8.39 14.46
CA GLY A 213 11.62 -8.31 13.02
C GLY A 213 11.53 -6.89 12.46
N THR A 214 11.80 -6.74 11.17
CA THR A 214 11.70 -5.47 10.42
C THR A 214 10.25 -4.99 10.34
N LEU A 215 10.00 -3.70 10.60
CA LEU A 215 8.76 -3.02 10.21
C LEU A 215 8.72 -2.88 8.67
N ALA A 216 8.37 -3.96 7.99
CA ALA A 216 8.57 -4.12 6.54
C ALA A 216 7.34 -3.79 5.67
N ALA A 217 6.41 -2.95 6.13
CA ALA A 217 5.20 -2.63 5.37
C ALA A 217 5.03 -1.12 5.12
N GLY A 218 5.41 -0.68 3.92
CA GLY A 218 5.06 0.65 3.38
C GLY A 218 5.61 1.86 4.16
N ASN A 219 5.08 3.05 3.83
CA ASN A 219 5.39 4.29 4.55
C ASN A 219 4.98 4.17 6.01
N THR A 220 5.94 4.05 6.92
CA THR A 220 5.69 4.10 8.36
C THR A 220 5.71 5.56 8.80
N THR A 221 4.54 6.14 9.13
CA THR A 221 4.44 7.49 9.68
C THR A 221 4.59 7.43 11.20
N ILE A 222 5.69 7.98 11.73
CA ILE A 222 5.88 8.17 13.17
C ILE A 222 5.50 9.62 13.50
N THR A 223 4.41 9.82 14.22
CA THR A 223 3.91 11.15 14.63
C THR A 223 4.59 11.68 15.91
N GLY A 224 5.37 10.84 16.58
CA GLY A 224 6.15 11.17 17.79
C GLY A 224 7.66 11.15 17.56
N THR A 225 8.42 11.01 18.65
CA THR A 225 9.89 10.91 18.59
C THR A 225 10.32 9.48 18.24
N LEU A 226 11.16 9.34 17.21
CA LEU A 226 11.89 8.10 16.93
C LEU A 226 13.24 8.12 17.66
N ALA A 227 13.36 7.33 18.73
CA ALA A 227 14.63 7.12 19.42
C ALA A 227 15.31 5.85 18.87
N VAL A 228 16.40 6.02 18.12
CA VAL A 228 17.20 4.89 17.63
C VAL A 228 18.47 4.77 18.45
N THR A 229 18.64 3.61 19.10
CA THR A 229 19.89 3.28 19.81
C THR A 229 20.81 2.58 18.80
N GLY A 230 21.50 3.34 17.96
CA GLY A 230 22.39 2.81 16.91
C GLY A 230 22.28 3.55 15.57
N GLN A 231 23.01 3.07 14.56
CA GLN A 231 22.99 3.66 13.21
C GLN A 231 21.66 3.38 12.51
N THR A 232 20.97 4.43 12.08
CA THR A 232 19.76 4.34 11.26
C THR A 232 20.13 4.41 9.79
N THR A 233 19.61 3.48 8.99
CA THR A 233 19.79 3.49 7.54
C THR A 233 18.46 3.88 6.87
N LEU A 234 18.44 4.99 6.15
CA LEU A 234 17.28 5.48 5.39
C LEU A 234 17.41 5.00 3.93
N ASN A 235 16.33 4.42 3.37
CA ASN A 235 16.23 3.82 2.02
C ASN A 235 17.05 2.54 1.77
N SER A 236 16.60 1.39 2.28
CA SER A 236 17.15 0.07 1.91
C SER A 236 16.52 -0.48 0.63
N GLY A 237 16.67 0.24 -0.49
CA GLY A 237 16.17 -0.19 -1.79
C GLY A 237 17.18 0.10 -2.89
N THR A 238 18.23 -0.72 -2.98
CA THR A 238 19.29 -0.67 -4.01
C THR A 238 20.34 0.44 -3.79
N ALA A 239 21.63 0.06 -3.85
CA ALA A 239 22.84 0.89 -3.85
C ALA A 239 22.62 2.41 -3.62
N GLY A 240 22.59 2.85 -2.37
CA GLY A 240 22.35 4.26 -2.01
C GLY A 240 21.80 4.50 -0.60
N ALA A 241 21.80 3.49 0.27
CA ALA A 241 21.24 3.58 1.61
C ALA A 241 21.98 4.65 2.42
N THR A 242 21.25 5.67 2.89
CA THR A 242 21.84 6.81 3.61
C THR A 242 21.92 6.49 5.10
N THR A 243 23.13 6.35 5.63
CA THR A 243 23.37 6.19 7.06
C THR A 243 23.35 7.55 7.77
N LEU A 244 22.59 7.67 8.85
CA LEU A 244 22.60 8.87 9.70
C LEU A 244 23.79 8.83 10.70
N PRO A 245 24.36 9.99 11.08
CA PRO A 245 25.38 10.08 12.12
C PRO A 245 24.86 9.57 13.47
N THR A 246 25.73 8.91 14.24
CA THR A 246 25.43 8.42 15.59
C THR A 246 25.54 9.52 16.67
N THR A 247 25.96 10.72 16.29
CA THR A 247 26.11 11.88 17.17
C THR A 247 25.19 13.01 16.76
N THR A 248 24.78 13.85 17.71
CA THR A 248 24.06 15.09 17.43
C THR A 248 24.97 16.12 16.75
N GLY A 249 24.39 16.93 15.87
CA GLY A 249 25.09 18.07 15.29
C GLY A 249 25.28 19.17 16.34
N THR A 250 26.37 19.92 16.22
CA THR A 250 26.57 21.14 17.01
C THR A 250 25.91 22.34 16.33
N ALA A 251 25.86 23.50 17.01
CA ALA A 251 25.34 24.74 16.41
C ALA A 251 26.02 25.03 15.06
N ASN A 252 25.23 25.50 14.08
CA ASN A 252 25.66 25.83 12.71
C ASN A 252 26.15 24.66 11.83
N GLN A 253 25.85 23.41 12.23
CA GLN A 253 26.01 22.26 11.35
C GLN A 253 24.70 21.91 10.65
N VAL A 254 24.80 21.47 9.40
CA VAL A 254 23.71 20.89 8.61
C VAL A 254 24.07 19.46 8.28
N LEU A 255 23.05 18.61 8.19
CA LEU A 255 23.24 17.25 7.75
C LEU A 255 23.39 17.25 6.23
N THR A 256 24.52 16.73 5.74
CA THR A 256 24.83 16.67 4.31
C THR A 256 25.10 15.22 3.90
N THR A 257 24.83 14.86 2.65
CA THR A 257 25.19 13.54 2.12
C THR A 257 26.34 13.69 1.13
N ASN A 258 27.23 12.71 1.10
CA ASN A 258 28.33 12.65 0.12
C ASN A 258 27.93 12.01 -1.21
N GLY A 259 26.62 11.84 -1.48
CA GLY A 259 26.11 11.17 -2.68
C GLY A 259 26.36 9.65 -2.75
N VAL A 260 27.07 9.06 -1.79
CA VAL A 260 27.37 7.61 -1.73
C VAL A 260 26.78 6.94 -0.48
N GLY A 261 25.74 7.53 0.11
CA GLY A 261 24.97 6.90 1.18
C GLY A 261 25.48 7.14 2.61
N ALA A 262 26.37 8.10 2.85
CA ALA A 262 26.68 8.53 4.22
C ALA A 262 26.20 9.98 4.42
N ALA A 263 25.32 10.18 5.41
CA ALA A 263 25.00 11.51 5.90
C ALA A 263 25.96 11.88 7.04
N THR A 264 26.50 13.09 7.02
CA THR A 264 27.42 13.62 8.03
C THR A 264 27.05 15.05 8.39
N TRP A 265 27.25 15.42 9.66
CA TRP A 265 27.14 16.82 10.07
C TRP A 265 28.30 17.61 9.47
N ALA A 266 27.99 18.52 8.57
CA ALA A 266 28.95 19.45 7.99
C ALA A 266 28.61 20.86 8.48
N SER A 267 29.64 21.64 8.85
CA SER A 267 29.45 23.06 9.10
C SER A 267 29.03 23.74 7.80
N LEU A 268 28.04 24.65 7.83
CA LEU A 268 27.75 25.47 6.65
C LEU A 268 29.04 26.22 6.23
N PRO A 269 29.42 26.25 4.94
CA PRO A 269 30.55 27.06 4.51
C PRO A 269 30.25 28.52 4.85
N THR A 270 31.07 29.14 5.69
CA THR A 270 31.00 30.58 5.99
C THR A 270 31.45 31.46 4.82
N SER A 271 31.56 30.90 3.61
CA SER A 271 32.10 31.54 2.42
C SER A 271 31.04 32.35 1.67
N GLN A 272 30.43 33.32 2.35
CA GLN A 272 29.86 34.47 1.65
C GLN A 272 31.05 35.27 1.12
N ASN A 273 31.35 35.06 -0.16
CA ASN A 273 32.49 35.66 -0.84
C ASN A 273 32.41 37.21 -0.90
N LEU A 274 31.23 37.79 -0.62
CA LEU A 274 30.99 39.21 -0.39
C LEU A 274 30.11 39.39 0.86
N SER A 275 30.76 39.61 2.00
CA SER A 275 30.15 40.07 3.25
C SER A 275 29.81 41.57 3.17
N ASN A 276 28.84 42.03 3.97
CA ASN A 276 28.54 43.45 4.19
C ASN A 276 29.47 44.11 5.23
N THR A 277 30.48 43.39 5.69
CA THR A 277 31.56 43.87 6.56
C THR A 277 32.90 43.91 5.81
N ASN A 278 33.80 44.79 6.23
CA ASN A 278 35.17 44.85 5.70
C ASN A 278 35.84 43.48 5.85
N LEU A 279 36.01 42.77 4.74
CA LEU A 279 36.74 41.51 4.70
C LEU A 279 38.23 41.80 4.69
N THR A 280 38.94 41.35 5.72
CA THR A 280 40.41 41.30 5.67
C THR A 280 40.81 40.04 4.90
N GLN A 281 41.22 40.19 3.64
CA GLN A 281 41.55 39.07 2.75
C GLN A 281 43.04 38.71 2.90
N THR A 282 43.38 37.86 3.87
CA THR A 282 44.77 37.49 4.19
C THR A 282 45.30 36.25 3.47
N ALA A 283 44.43 35.48 2.79
CA ALA A 283 44.81 34.28 2.05
C ALA A 283 44.82 34.55 0.54
N SER A 284 45.98 34.37 -0.11
CA SER A 284 46.20 34.46 -1.56
C SER A 284 46.40 33.06 -2.15
N PRO A 285 45.86 32.72 -3.34
CA PRO A 285 45.01 33.53 -4.24
C PRO A 285 43.50 33.40 -3.93
N ARG A 286 42.71 34.41 -4.32
CA ARG A 286 41.24 34.31 -4.35
C ARG A 286 40.69 34.68 -5.72
N THR A 287 39.84 33.81 -6.26
CA THR A 287 39.15 34.01 -7.53
C THR A 287 37.65 34.05 -7.28
N TYR A 288 37.00 35.12 -7.74
CA TYR A 288 35.56 35.27 -7.77
C TYR A 288 35.09 34.98 -9.20
N ASP A 289 34.26 33.94 -9.35
CA ASP A 289 33.55 33.66 -10.59
C ASP A 289 32.27 34.52 -10.62
N ILE A 290 32.30 35.56 -11.44
CA ILE A 290 31.16 36.46 -11.65
C ILE A 290 30.55 36.09 -12.99
N ASN A 291 29.76 35.02 -13.00
CA ASN A 291 29.01 34.56 -14.16
C ASN A 291 29.92 34.31 -15.38
N SER A 292 30.92 33.43 -15.24
CA SER A 292 31.98 33.09 -16.20
C SER A 292 33.07 34.16 -16.42
N GLY A 293 32.91 35.34 -15.82
CA GLY A 293 33.97 36.35 -15.72
C GLY A 293 34.86 36.10 -14.50
N VAL A 294 36.18 36.18 -14.69
CA VAL A 294 37.16 36.06 -13.60
C VAL A 294 37.38 37.43 -12.95
N PHE A 295 37.12 37.58 -11.66
CA PHE A 295 37.61 38.71 -10.86
C PHE A 295 38.51 38.17 -9.75
N SER A 296 39.80 38.48 -9.79
CA SER A 296 40.80 37.82 -8.94
C SER A 296 41.66 38.81 -8.16
N PHE A 297 42.04 38.41 -6.95
CA PHE A 297 43.08 39.07 -6.15
C PHE A 297 44.22 38.08 -5.95
N ILE A 298 45.34 38.33 -6.63
CA ILE A 298 46.45 37.39 -6.72
C ILE A 298 47.74 38.18 -6.50
N ASN A 299 48.47 37.82 -5.44
CA ASN A 299 49.78 38.41 -5.11
C ASN A 299 49.77 39.95 -5.02
N GLY A 300 48.69 40.53 -4.48
CA GLY A 300 48.53 42.00 -4.35
C GLY A 300 48.00 42.71 -5.59
N SER A 301 47.82 41.99 -6.70
CA SER A 301 47.27 42.51 -7.95
C SER A 301 45.79 42.15 -8.12
N ILE A 302 45.07 42.98 -8.89
CA ILE A 302 43.67 42.78 -9.27
C ILE A 302 43.63 42.31 -10.72
N GLY A 303 43.09 41.11 -10.96
CA GLY A 303 42.84 40.56 -12.28
C GLY A 303 41.37 40.64 -12.68
N VAL A 304 41.08 41.20 -13.85
CA VAL A 304 39.72 41.23 -14.44
C VAL A 304 39.76 40.50 -15.79
N GLY A 305 39.13 39.34 -15.85
CA GLY A 305 39.18 38.43 -17.00
C GLY A 305 40.49 37.64 -17.13
N THR A 306 41.32 37.61 -16.09
CA THR A 306 42.57 36.84 -16.01
C THR A 306 42.85 36.32 -14.59
N THR A 307 43.51 35.17 -14.51
CA THR A 307 44.03 34.56 -13.28
C THR A 307 45.55 34.74 -13.12
N SER A 308 46.19 35.45 -14.04
CA SER A 308 47.64 35.73 -14.00
C SER A 308 47.90 37.23 -14.22
N PRO A 309 47.48 38.10 -13.28
CA PRO A 309 47.74 39.52 -13.40
C PRO A 309 49.26 39.80 -13.31
N THR A 310 49.81 40.53 -14.29
CA THR A 310 51.21 40.95 -14.36
C THR A 310 51.43 42.36 -13.80
N HIS A 311 50.35 43.09 -13.55
CA HIS A 311 50.33 44.46 -13.08
C HIS A 311 49.32 44.59 -11.94
N SER A 312 49.45 45.65 -11.12
CA SER A 312 48.59 45.91 -9.97
C SER A 312 47.10 45.89 -10.31
N ILE A 313 46.73 46.31 -11.53
CA ILE A 313 45.42 46.09 -12.14
C ILE A 313 45.66 45.59 -13.57
N HIS A 314 45.25 44.35 -13.87
CA HIS A 314 45.33 43.77 -15.22
C HIS A 314 43.91 43.41 -15.67
N SER A 315 43.42 44.08 -16.71
CA SER A 315 42.18 43.71 -17.41
C SER A 315 42.48 43.20 -18.82
N THR A 316 41.89 42.06 -19.20
CA THR A 316 41.95 41.54 -20.58
C THR A 316 40.91 42.17 -21.49
N GLY A 317 40.02 43.01 -20.96
CA GLY A 317 38.98 43.74 -21.70
C GLY A 317 39.12 45.25 -21.60
N SER A 318 38.18 45.98 -22.21
CA SER A 318 38.15 47.44 -22.17
C SER A 318 37.87 47.98 -20.76
N ILE A 319 38.64 48.98 -20.34
CA ILE A 319 38.40 49.70 -19.09
C ILE A 319 37.59 50.97 -19.39
N ARG A 320 36.38 51.07 -18.82
CA ARG A 320 35.57 52.29 -18.86
C ARG A 320 35.72 53.07 -17.56
N VAL A 321 36.09 54.34 -17.65
CA VAL A 321 36.24 55.26 -16.51
C VAL A 321 35.22 56.38 -16.62
N GLN A 322 34.45 56.64 -15.55
CA GLN A 322 33.37 57.64 -15.58
C GLN A 322 33.85 59.08 -15.34
N ARG A 323 34.96 59.27 -14.62
CA ARG A 323 35.44 60.60 -14.24
C ARG A 323 36.81 60.93 -14.85
N GLY A 324 37.80 60.08 -14.63
CA GLY A 324 39.15 60.26 -15.16
C GLY A 324 40.15 59.33 -14.48
N VAL A 325 41.33 59.21 -15.08
CA VAL A 325 42.49 58.51 -14.51
C VAL A 325 43.48 59.56 -14.04
N VAL A 326 43.92 59.47 -12.78
CA VAL A 326 45.00 60.30 -12.25
C VAL A 326 46.32 59.60 -12.59
N LEU A 327 47.19 60.31 -13.29
CA LEU A 327 48.47 59.82 -13.76
C LEU A 327 49.59 60.57 -13.02
N ASN A 328 50.74 59.93 -12.86
CA ASN A 328 51.98 60.65 -12.55
C ASN A 328 52.45 61.44 -13.78
N ASP A 329 53.39 62.37 -13.60
CA ASP A 329 53.92 63.17 -14.70
C ASP A 329 54.67 62.32 -15.75
N GLY A 330 55.18 61.16 -15.33
CA GLY A 330 56.01 60.29 -16.17
C GLY A 330 57.40 60.88 -16.44
N THR A 331 58.19 60.18 -17.23
CA THR A 331 59.50 60.64 -17.69
C THR A 331 59.70 60.29 -19.16
N ILE A 332 60.79 60.78 -19.74
CA ILE A 332 61.18 60.49 -21.13
C ILE A 332 61.39 59.00 -21.39
N GLY A 333 61.89 58.25 -20.39
CA GLY A 333 62.11 56.80 -20.48
C GLY A 333 60.99 55.96 -19.86
N GLU A 334 59.99 56.62 -19.28
CA GLU A 334 58.84 55.96 -18.67
C GLU A 334 57.61 56.90 -18.70
N PRO A 335 56.92 57.04 -19.85
CA PRO A 335 55.72 57.85 -19.94
C PRO A 335 54.61 57.32 -19.04
N ALA A 336 53.71 58.22 -18.64
CA ALA A 336 52.61 57.92 -17.73
C ALA A 336 51.52 57.06 -18.39
N LEU A 337 51.28 57.26 -19.68
CA LEU A 337 50.56 56.33 -20.54
C LEU A 337 51.55 55.75 -21.54
N ARG A 338 51.73 54.43 -21.52
CA ARG A 338 52.68 53.70 -22.37
C ARG A 338 52.12 52.33 -22.75
N PHE A 339 52.81 51.64 -23.66
CA PHE A 339 52.48 50.26 -24.03
C PHE A 339 53.30 49.29 -23.18
N GLU A 340 52.83 48.06 -23.03
CA GLU A 340 53.45 47.07 -22.14
C GLU A 340 54.91 46.73 -22.54
N ASP A 341 55.14 46.52 -23.85
CA ASP A 341 56.45 46.16 -24.40
C ASP A 341 57.27 47.38 -24.88
N ASP A 342 56.72 48.59 -24.79
CA ASP A 342 57.38 49.83 -25.21
C ASP A 342 57.41 50.84 -24.05
N LEU A 343 58.57 50.93 -23.41
CA LEU A 343 58.76 51.74 -22.22
C LEU A 343 58.90 53.23 -22.51
N ASN A 344 59.16 53.64 -23.75
CA ASN A 344 59.58 55.00 -24.08
C ASN A 344 58.67 55.70 -25.13
N THR A 345 57.66 55.02 -25.64
CA THR A 345 56.58 55.61 -26.46
C THR A 345 55.33 55.82 -25.60
N GLY A 346 54.74 57.02 -25.67
CA GLY A 346 53.59 57.32 -24.83
C GLY A 346 53.25 58.78 -24.64
N VAL A 347 52.55 59.06 -23.54
CA VAL A 347 52.15 60.41 -23.12
C VAL A 347 52.73 60.69 -21.75
N TYR A 348 53.37 61.85 -21.60
CA TYR A 348 53.86 62.33 -20.30
C TYR A 348 53.71 63.85 -20.20
N SER A 349 53.81 64.37 -18.98
CA SER A 349 53.74 65.78 -18.67
C SER A 349 55.12 66.27 -18.22
N PRO A 350 55.88 67.00 -19.05
CA PRO A 350 57.22 67.44 -18.68
C PRO A 350 57.23 68.54 -17.61
N TYR A 351 56.15 69.33 -17.55
CA TYR A 351 55.93 70.46 -16.64
C TYR A 351 54.43 70.66 -16.42
N GLN A 352 54.06 71.43 -15.41
CA GLN A 352 52.65 71.81 -15.17
C GLN A 352 52.03 72.44 -16.43
N ASP A 353 50.79 72.05 -16.70
CA ASP A 353 49.98 72.53 -17.84
C ASP A 353 50.58 72.20 -19.22
N GLN A 354 51.44 71.17 -19.33
CA GLN A 354 51.98 70.68 -20.59
C GLN A 354 51.69 69.20 -20.80
N ILE A 355 51.50 68.83 -22.06
CA ILE A 355 51.32 67.44 -22.48
C ILE A 355 52.18 67.17 -23.71
N THR A 356 52.87 66.05 -23.67
CA THR A 356 53.80 65.65 -24.72
C THR A 356 53.51 64.24 -25.20
N LEU A 357 53.62 64.04 -26.52
CA LEU A 357 53.67 62.72 -27.16
C LEU A 357 55.13 62.33 -27.41
N MET A 358 55.47 61.11 -27.00
CA MET A 358 56.80 60.53 -27.10
C MET A 358 56.82 59.35 -28.04
N SER A 359 57.91 59.19 -28.78
CA SER A 359 58.23 58.00 -29.55
C SER A 359 59.72 57.74 -29.47
N ASP A 360 60.10 56.49 -29.16
CA ASP A 360 61.50 56.09 -29.00
C ASP A 360 62.30 56.97 -28.00
N GLY A 361 61.63 57.44 -26.94
CA GLY A 361 62.24 58.33 -25.95
C GLY A 361 62.55 59.74 -26.47
N ILE A 362 61.98 60.13 -27.61
CA ILE A 362 62.10 61.47 -28.20
C ILE A 362 60.73 62.16 -28.21
N GLU A 363 60.72 63.44 -27.87
CA GLU A 363 59.53 64.29 -27.97
C GLU A 363 59.15 64.52 -29.43
N ALA A 364 57.98 63.98 -29.81
CA ALA A 364 57.43 64.13 -31.13
C ALA A 364 56.53 65.37 -31.22
N ILE A 365 55.67 65.58 -30.21
CA ILE A 365 54.72 66.69 -30.16
C ILE A 365 54.63 67.25 -28.74
N ARG A 366 54.77 68.58 -28.60
CA ARG A 366 54.48 69.33 -27.36
C ARG A 366 53.22 70.15 -27.52
N ILE A 367 52.38 70.20 -26.49
CA ILE A 367 51.45 71.32 -26.28
C ILE A 367 51.89 72.07 -25.04
N GLY A 368 52.29 73.33 -25.24
CA GLY A 368 52.72 74.23 -24.18
C GLY A 368 51.55 74.75 -23.33
N ASN A 369 51.87 75.36 -22.18
CA ASN A 369 50.85 75.96 -21.31
C ASN A 369 50.19 77.22 -21.92
N ASN A 370 50.77 77.75 -23.00
CA ASN A 370 50.20 78.82 -23.83
C ASN A 370 49.39 78.27 -25.03
N GLN A 371 49.13 76.96 -25.07
CA GLN A 371 48.44 76.25 -26.15
C GLN A 371 49.19 76.20 -27.49
N ASN A 372 50.46 76.61 -27.53
CA ASN A 372 51.27 76.46 -28.74
C ASN A 372 51.66 75.00 -28.95
N VAL A 373 51.61 74.55 -30.21
CA VAL A 373 51.96 73.18 -30.61
C VAL A 373 53.36 73.16 -31.22
N GLY A 374 54.22 72.32 -30.65
CA GLY A 374 55.54 72.05 -31.17
C GLY A 374 55.58 70.68 -31.84
N ILE A 375 56.16 70.57 -33.03
CA ILE A 375 56.46 69.30 -33.69
C ILE A 375 57.98 69.15 -33.90
N GLY A 376 58.53 68.01 -33.50
CA GLY A 376 59.98 67.71 -33.52
C GLY A 376 60.63 67.84 -32.15
N ASN A 377 61.93 67.59 -32.04
CA ASN A 377 62.63 67.47 -30.76
C ASN A 377 62.70 68.82 -29.99
N PHE A 378 61.75 69.03 -29.07
CA PHE A 378 61.85 70.06 -28.03
C PHE A 378 62.57 69.41 -26.86
N THR A 379 63.89 69.57 -26.77
CA THR A 379 64.66 69.10 -25.62
C THR A 379 63.91 69.46 -24.32
N PRO A 380 63.62 68.49 -23.43
CA PRO A 380 62.73 68.68 -22.28
C PRO A 380 63.34 69.50 -21.14
N THR A 381 64.38 70.27 -21.43
CA THR A 381 65.03 71.16 -20.48
C THR A 381 64.53 72.59 -20.68
N GLY A 382 63.84 73.15 -19.69
CA GLY A 382 63.69 74.60 -19.54
C GLY A 382 62.28 75.16 -19.48
N ASN A 383 61.22 74.36 -19.30
CA ASN A 383 59.82 74.84 -19.28
C ASN A 383 59.51 75.85 -20.40
N THR A 384 60.06 75.60 -21.59
CA THR A 384 59.86 76.50 -22.74
C THR A 384 58.72 75.98 -23.59
N ASN A 385 57.69 76.80 -23.76
CA ASN A 385 56.68 76.56 -24.78
C ASN A 385 57.27 76.67 -26.19
N PRO A 386 56.62 76.08 -27.20
CA PRO A 386 56.88 76.43 -28.58
C PRO A 386 56.68 77.94 -28.80
N ASN A 387 57.52 78.56 -29.62
CA ASN A 387 57.60 80.01 -29.84
C ASN A 387 56.45 80.57 -30.69
N SER A 388 55.86 79.73 -31.54
CA SER A 388 54.73 80.05 -32.44
C SER A 388 53.56 79.13 -32.15
N THR A 389 52.33 79.54 -32.52
CA THR A 389 51.12 78.70 -32.39
C THR A 389 51.31 77.30 -32.98
N LEU A 390 52.07 77.21 -34.09
CA LEU A 390 52.66 75.98 -34.59
C LEU A 390 54.16 76.22 -34.83
N GLU A 391 55.02 75.50 -34.13
CA GLU A 391 56.46 75.48 -34.37
C GLU A 391 56.88 74.09 -34.86
N VAL A 392 57.49 74.03 -36.04
CA VAL A 392 58.05 72.79 -36.58
C VAL A 392 59.58 72.88 -36.54
N LYS A 393 60.21 72.13 -35.63
CA LYS A 393 61.67 71.97 -35.58
C LYS A 393 62.08 70.86 -36.56
N GLY A 394 61.97 71.17 -37.85
CA GLY A 394 62.21 70.23 -38.94
C GLY A 394 61.74 70.81 -40.27
N SER A 395 61.49 69.93 -41.25
CA SER A 395 60.96 70.33 -42.56
C SER A 395 59.46 70.07 -42.67
N VAL A 396 58.74 70.95 -43.38
CA VAL A 396 57.33 70.76 -43.76
C VAL A 396 57.29 70.36 -45.23
N SER A 397 56.64 69.23 -45.54
CA SER A 397 56.39 68.81 -46.93
C SER A 397 55.09 69.44 -47.43
N THR A 398 55.13 70.08 -48.61
CA THR A 398 53.96 70.72 -49.23
C THR A 398 53.74 70.21 -50.65
N ALA A 399 52.49 70.11 -51.09
CA ALA A 399 52.16 69.66 -52.44
C ALA A 399 52.78 70.55 -53.55
N ILE A 400 53.29 69.92 -54.60
CA ILE A 400 53.78 70.60 -55.81
C ILE A 400 53.16 69.97 -57.06
N LEU A 401 52.64 70.80 -57.96
CA LEU A 401 52.04 70.36 -59.23
C LEU A 401 52.69 71.08 -60.41
N LEU A 402 53.02 70.33 -61.46
CA LEU A 402 53.36 70.88 -62.78
C LEU A 402 52.12 70.76 -63.67
N THR A 403 51.69 71.86 -64.30
CA THR A 403 50.46 71.87 -65.10
C THR A 403 50.66 72.44 -66.51
N THR A 404 49.96 71.81 -67.47
CA THR A 404 49.90 72.17 -68.89
C THR A 404 48.47 72.41 -69.40
N ALA A 405 47.45 72.45 -68.53
CA ALA A 405 46.08 72.91 -68.86
C ALA A 405 45.43 73.80 -67.77
N ASN A 406 44.31 74.47 -68.09
CA ASN A 406 43.56 75.31 -67.14
C ASN A 406 43.32 74.59 -65.81
N LEU A 407 43.48 75.30 -64.68
CA LEU A 407 43.45 74.69 -63.35
C LEU A 407 42.66 75.54 -62.37
N THR A 408 41.70 74.91 -61.69
CA THR A 408 41.04 75.49 -60.52
C THR A 408 41.79 75.05 -59.26
N LEU A 409 42.29 76.01 -58.49
CA LEU A 409 43.02 75.71 -57.27
C LEU A 409 42.07 75.24 -56.17
N THR A 410 42.56 74.30 -55.36
CA THR A 410 41.81 73.63 -54.28
C THR A 410 42.73 73.44 -53.09
N ALA A 411 42.21 72.93 -51.98
CA ALA A 411 43.00 72.67 -50.77
C ALA A 411 44.15 71.66 -50.97
N ALA A 412 44.15 70.87 -52.05
CA ALA A 412 45.21 69.92 -52.35
C ALA A 412 46.47 70.57 -52.98
N HIS A 413 46.36 71.82 -53.44
CA HIS A 413 47.44 72.54 -54.08
C HIS A 413 48.15 73.47 -53.09
N HIS A 414 49.46 73.62 -53.23
CA HIS A 414 50.23 74.63 -52.51
C HIS A 414 51.19 75.32 -53.47
N THR A 415 52.08 74.55 -54.09
CA THR A 415 52.99 75.05 -55.13
C THR A 415 52.54 74.59 -56.51
N ILE A 416 52.42 75.52 -57.45
CA ILE A 416 52.01 75.27 -58.83
C ILE A 416 53.10 75.81 -59.75
N VAL A 417 53.58 74.98 -60.66
CA VAL A 417 54.53 75.38 -61.72
C VAL A 417 53.81 75.28 -63.05
N ILE A 418 53.65 76.43 -63.69
CA ILE A 418 53.05 76.54 -65.01
C ILE A 418 54.09 76.14 -66.06
N THR A 419 53.71 75.24 -66.96
CA THR A 419 54.58 74.80 -68.08
C THR A 419 53.92 74.92 -69.46
N GLY A 420 52.70 75.45 -69.55
CA GLY A 420 51.98 75.74 -70.79
C GLY A 420 51.18 77.06 -70.70
N ASN A 421 50.14 77.22 -71.53
CA ASN A 421 49.21 78.36 -71.41
C ASN A 421 48.03 78.00 -70.49
N HIS A 422 47.69 78.88 -69.52
CA HIS A 422 46.74 78.56 -68.44
C HIS A 422 45.82 79.70 -68.04
N ASN A 423 44.57 79.36 -67.73
CA ASN A 423 43.76 80.15 -66.81
C ASN A 423 43.78 79.46 -65.44
N ILE A 424 44.24 80.18 -64.42
CA ILE A 424 44.21 79.75 -63.02
C ILE A 424 42.96 80.32 -62.36
N THR A 425 42.09 79.45 -61.88
CA THR A 425 40.89 79.85 -61.16
C THR A 425 41.14 79.74 -59.65
N LEU A 426 41.08 80.86 -58.95
CA LEU A 426 41.16 80.90 -57.49
C LEU A 426 39.79 80.57 -56.89
N PRO A 427 39.71 79.80 -55.79
CA PRO A 427 38.46 79.66 -55.05
C PRO A 427 38.09 80.98 -54.37
N SER A 428 36.82 81.17 -54.00
CA SER A 428 36.37 82.38 -53.30
C SER A 428 37.15 82.57 -51.99
N ALA A 429 37.71 83.77 -51.78
CA ALA A 429 38.63 84.04 -50.66
C ALA A 429 38.01 83.73 -49.29
N ASN A 430 36.72 84.06 -49.11
CA ASN A 430 35.94 83.78 -47.91
C ASN A 430 35.80 82.29 -47.54
N THR A 431 36.08 81.38 -48.47
CA THR A 431 36.06 79.93 -48.21
C THR A 431 37.42 79.38 -47.77
N CYS A 432 38.47 80.20 -47.77
CA CYS A 432 39.85 79.72 -47.58
C CYS A 432 40.81 80.75 -46.96
N THR A 433 40.33 81.58 -46.01
CA THR A 433 41.14 82.52 -45.23
C THR A 433 42.43 81.86 -44.73
N GLY A 434 43.57 82.53 -44.92
CA GLY A 434 44.90 82.06 -44.53
C GLY A 434 45.56 81.11 -45.52
N ARG A 435 44.84 80.55 -46.52
CA ARG A 435 45.43 79.64 -47.51
C ARG A 435 46.47 80.37 -48.34
N ILE A 436 47.61 79.72 -48.53
CA ILE A 436 48.71 80.20 -49.37
C ILE A 436 48.79 79.35 -50.63
N TYR A 437 48.97 80.00 -51.77
CA TYR A 437 49.42 79.37 -53.00
C TYR A 437 50.69 80.05 -53.50
N ILE A 438 51.64 79.25 -53.98
CA ILE A 438 52.85 79.68 -54.66
C ILE A 438 52.73 79.26 -56.12
N ILE A 439 52.57 80.22 -57.02
CA ILE A 439 52.34 79.97 -58.44
C ILE A 439 53.54 80.51 -59.22
N LYS A 440 54.30 79.62 -59.84
CA LYS A 440 55.47 79.96 -60.67
C LYS A 440 55.11 79.96 -62.15
N LYS A 441 55.39 81.06 -62.82
CA LYS A 441 55.21 81.25 -64.27
C LYS A 441 56.56 81.54 -64.98
N PRO A 442 57.02 80.63 -65.86
CA PRO A 442 58.18 80.86 -66.73
C PRO A 442 57.90 81.91 -67.84
N THR A 443 58.95 82.45 -68.46
CA THR A 443 58.91 83.55 -69.45
C THR A 443 58.26 83.20 -70.80
N GLY A 444 57.79 81.98 -71.02
CA GLY A 444 57.19 81.51 -72.28
C GLY A 444 55.69 81.19 -72.23
N SER A 445 55.04 81.29 -71.07
CA SER A 445 53.63 80.92 -70.89
C SER A 445 52.70 82.13 -70.94
N THR A 446 51.59 82.07 -71.69
CA THR A 446 50.48 83.02 -71.52
C THR A 446 49.54 82.47 -70.45
N ALA A 447 49.31 83.26 -69.39
CA ALA A 447 48.45 82.80 -68.31
C ALA A 447 47.67 83.96 -67.68
N SER A 448 46.42 83.70 -67.35
CA SER A 448 45.56 84.60 -66.58
C SER A 448 45.20 83.97 -65.24
N ILE A 449 44.83 84.79 -64.27
CA ILE A 449 44.37 84.35 -62.96
C ILE A 449 43.11 85.10 -62.56
N THR A 450 42.22 84.46 -61.79
CA THR A 450 41.12 85.16 -61.11
C THR A 450 41.64 86.38 -60.37
N SER A 451 40.83 87.44 -60.31
CA SER A 451 41.22 88.72 -59.70
C SER A 451 41.80 88.54 -58.29
N TYR A 452 42.93 89.18 -58.05
CA TYR A 452 43.60 89.27 -56.76
C TYR A 452 44.05 90.72 -56.53
N ILE A 453 44.38 91.08 -55.29
CA ILE A 453 44.93 92.37 -54.92
C ILE A 453 46.46 92.29 -55.03
N ASN A 454 47.04 93.08 -55.93
CA ASN A 454 48.48 93.07 -56.16
C ASN A 454 49.29 93.74 -55.03
N ASN A 455 50.61 93.68 -55.13
CA ASN A 455 51.55 94.24 -54.14
C ASN A 455 51.39 95.76 -53.86
N VAL A 456 50.63 96.50 -54.69
CA VAL A 456 50.31 97.92 -54.48
C VAL A 456 48.85 98.16 -54.08
N GLY A 457 48.07 97.11 -53.78
CA GLY A 457 46.71 97.23 -53.25
C GLY A 457 45.60 97.36 -54.30
N THR A 458 45.85 97.01 -55.56
CA THR A 458 44.88 97.16 -56.66
C THR A 458 44.44 95.80 -57.23
N SER A 459 43.17 95.71 -57.66
CA SER A 459 42.64 94.48 -58.27
C SER A 459 43.29 94.22 -59.63
N SER A 460 43.87 93.04 -59.81
CA SER A 460 44.60 92.62 -61.00
C SER A 460 44.20 91.20 -61.40
N THR A 461 44.11 90.95 -62.71
CA THR A 461 44.05 89.61 -63.32
C THR A 461 45.32 89.29 -64.11
N ILE A 462 46.28 90.23 -64.12
CA ILE A 462 47.54 90.13 -64.86
C ILE A 462 48.49 89.23 -64.09
N PHE A 463 48.97 88.17 -64.72
CA PHE A 463 49.97 87.28 -64.14
C PHE A 463 51.30 87.40 -64.91
N ASN A 464 52.24 88.17 -64.37
CA ASN A 464 53.56 88.37 -64.98
C ASN A 464 54.47 87.14 -64.78
N PRO A 465 55.47 86.91 -65.66
CA PRO A 465 56.50 85.90 -65.41
C PRO A 465 57.20 86.11 -64.07
N GLY A 466 57.39 85.05 -63.30
CA GLY A 466 57.94 85.10 -61.94
C GLY A 466 57.24 84.14 -60.98
N VAL A 467 57.38 84.40 -59.69
CA VAL A 467 56.65 83.71 -58.63
C VAL A 467 55.59 84.66 -58.10
N LEU A 468 54.35 84.19 -58.05
CA LEU A 468 53.24 84.88 -57.40
C LEU A 468 52.87 84.07 -56.16
N GLN A 469 52.99 84.70 -54.99
CA GLN A 469 52.55 84.16 -53.72
C GLN A 469 51.28 84.89 -53.32
N LEU A 470 50.20 84.12 -53.20
CA LEU A 470 48.91 84.64 -52.80
C LEU A 470 48.52 84.07 -51.45
N GLN A 471 48.03 84.93 -50.56
CA GLN A 471 47.38 84.53 -49.33
C GLN A 471 45.96 85.09 -49.29
N SER A 472 44.99 84.25 -48.98
CA SER A 472 43.62 84.73 -48.76
C SER A 472 43.52 85.43 -47.40
N ASP A 473 42.95 86.63 -47.35
CA ASP A 473 42.59 87.31 -46.09
C ASP A 473 41.11 87.05 -45.68
N GLY A 474 40.38 86.25 -46.47
CA GLY A 474 38.97 85.96 -46.27
C GLY A 474 38.00 86.91 -47.00
N ALA A 475 38.47 88.05 -47.48
CA ALA A 475 37.72 88.93 -48.37
C ALA A 475 38.29 88.89 -49.80
N ASN A 476 39.61 88.85 -49.92
CA ASN A 476 40.37 88.93 -51.16
C ASN A 476 41.57 87.97 -51.13
N TRP A 477 42.12 87.71 -52.31
CA TRP A 477 43.46 87.13 -52.45
C TRP A 477 44.49 88.24 -52.49
N GLN A 478 45.41 88.25 -51.53
CA GLN A 478 46.47 89.25 -51.40
C GLN A 478 47.77 88.70 -51.98
N GLN A 479 48.42 89.45 -52.87
CA GLN A 479 49.80 89.19 -53.24
C GLN A 479 50.71 89.58 -52.08
N ILE A 480 51.46 88.60 -51.56
CA ILE A 480 52.31 88.77 -50.36
C ILE A 480 53.81 88.83 -50.68
N ASN A 481 54.17 88.77 -51.96
CA ASN A 481 55.55 88.93 -52.42
C ASN A 481 55.67 90.12 -53.39
N ASN A 482 56.84 90.76 -53.41
CA ASN A 482 57.12 91.89 -54.31
C ASN A 482 57.16 91.47 -55.77
#